data_AF-A0A4Q9GQJ8-F1
#
_entry.id   AF-A0A4Q9GQJ8-F1
#
_cell.length_a   1.000
_cell.length_b   1.000
_cell.length_c   1.000
_cell.angle_alpha   90.00
_cell.angle_beta   90.00
_cell.angle_gamma   90.00
#
_symmetry.space_group_name_H-M   'P 1'
#
loop_
_entity.id
_entity.type
_entity.pdbx_description
1 polymer ?
#
loop_
_entity_poly.entity_id
_entity_poly.type
_entity_poly.pdbx_seq_one_letter_code
_entity_poly.pdbx_strand_id
1 'polypeptide(L)'
;MKFVSAALVAAAVSWSAVSLAQPAPPQSPPPAELTEQAIDAADFDGWRAREDGRAKADADRKAAEQAIRDAKKKRDKKTAHDRLAALPKPQDAPDPFMIRTQILLDRAHASPGAIDGRYGDNMRRAIRAFREMRKLPEGDQLDPETWAALSADQGKAMKVYEVTKEDEDAEYLHGPVPTDYAKLAKLKWIAYRDAAEMLAERFHLDEGLLRRLNSDVDFDKAGSRILVPETGADPAQDRRVVRILVDKNENEVRAFDKDGGLVLAAPATVGSGDTPSPEGQTKVTKAYLNPVYVYDPKKNFQQGKNTKKLNLKPGPNGPVGSMWIDLEKPTYGIHGAPEPSKIGKTESHGCVRLTNWDAETLGKLVEPKKTVVEFQ
;
A
#
# COMPACT_ATOMS: atom_id res chain seq x y z
N MET A 1 -79.47 -50.61 35.56
CA MET A 1 -78.95 -49.24 35.82
C MET A 1 -77.43 -49.32 35.80
N LYS A 2 -76.76 -48.49 34.96
CA LYS A 2 -75.53 -47.71 35.25
C LYS A 2 -74.30 -48.49 35.80
N PHE A 3 -73.06 -48.43 35.32
CA PHE A 3 -72.32 -47.65 34.32
C PHE A 3 -71.11 -48.51 33.88
N VAL A 4 -70.70 -48.39 32.62
CA VAL A 4 -69.43 -48.90 32.07
C VAL A 4 -68.33 -47.90 32.42
N SER A 5 -67.17 -48.36 32.91
CA SER A 5 -65.95 -47.56 32.96
C SER A 5 -64.81 -48.37 32.33
N ALA A 6 -64.41 -47.95 31.13
CA ALA A 6 -63.29 -48.52 30.39
C ALA A 6 -62.01 -47.78 30.78
N ALA A 7 -61.03 -48.51 31.31
CA ALA A 7 -59.71 -48.00 31.59
C ALA A 7 -58.91 -47.91 30.28
N LEU A 8 -58.57 -46.69 29.86
CA LEU A 8 -57.62 -46.44 28.77
C LEU A 8 -56.19 -46.67 29.28
N VAL A 9 -55.50 -47.65 28.71
CA VAL A 9 -54.04 -47.79 28.86
C VAL A 9 -53.38 -46.86 27.85
N ALA A 10 -52.82 -45.75 28.32
CA ALA A 10 -52.01 -44.86 27.49
C ALA A 10 -50.58 -45.42 27.38
N ALA A 11 -50.23 -45.93 26.19
CA ALA A 11 -48.84 -46.27 25.86
C ALA A 11 -48.04 -44.97 25.67
N ALA A 12 -47.08 -44.72 26.57
CA ALA A 12 -46.14 -43.62 26.44
C ALA A 12 -45.13 -43.95 25.33
N VAL A 13 -45.28 -43.32 24.16
CA VAL A 13 -44.26 -43.35 23.10
C VAL A 13 -43.19 -42.32 23.47
N SER A 14 -42.04 -42.78 23.95
CA SER A 14 -40.87 -41.93 24.18
C SER A 14 -40.27 -41.52 22.84
N TRP A 15 -40.50 -40.28 22.42
CA TRP A 15 -39.75 -39.68 21.32
C TRP A 15 -38.34 -39.37 21.83
N SER A 16 -37.37 -40.20 21.47
CA SER A 16 -35.96 -39.82 21.61
C SER A 16 -35.69 -38.69 20.63
N ALA A 17 -35.57 -37.46 21.13
CA ALA A 17 -35.12 -36.34 20.34
C ALA A 17 -33.67 -36.62 19.90
N VAL A 18 -33.49 -37.00 18.63
CA VAL A 18 -32.18 -36.95 17.99
C VAL A 18 -31.79 -35.48 17.95
N SER A 19 -30.93 -35.08 18.88
CA SER A 19 -30.26 -33.78 18.83
C SER A 19 -29.35 -33.82 17.61
N LEU A 20 -29.82 -33.26 16.49
CA LEU A 20 -28.95 -32.93 15.37
C LEU A 20 -27.96 -31.89 15.92
N ALA A 21 -26.71 -32.32 16.10
CA ALA A 21 -25.63 -31.41 16.45
C ALA A 21 -25.68 -30.23 15.47
N GLN A 22 -25.85 -29.02 15.99
CA GLN A 22 -25.73 -27.83 15.15
C GLN A 22 -24.32 -27.85 14.54
N PRO A 23 -24.19 -27.65 13.21
CA PRO A 23 -22.87 -27.54 12.61
C PRO A 23 -22.10 -26.46 13.36
N ALA A 24 -20.85 -26.76 13.72
CA ALA A 24 -19.98 -25.80 14.39
C ALA A 24 -20.01 -24.49 13.59
N PRO A 25 -20.06 -23.32 14.27
CA PRO A 25 -20.02 -22.05 13.57
C PRO A 25 -18.79 -22.04 12.65
N PRO A 26 -18.89 -21.53 11.41
CA PRO A 26 -17.74 -21.45 10.52
C PRO A 26 -16.65 -20.66 11.24
N GLN A 27 -15.57 -21.35 11.61
CA GLN A 27 -14.41 -20.72 12.19
C GLN A 27 -13.72 -19.94 11.07
N SER A 28 -13.36 -18.68 11.33
CA SER A 28 -12.45 -17.98 10.42
C SER A 28 -11.18 -18.82 10.26
N PRO A 29 -10.63 -18.93 9.05
CA PRO A 29 -9.27 -19.41 8.92
C PRO A 29 -8.37 -18.55 9.82
N PRO A 30 -7.36 -19.13 10.48
CA PRO A 30 -6.40 -18.34 11.23
C PRO A 30 -5.79 -17.26 10.31
N PRO A 31 -5.38 -16.10 10.85
CA PRO A 31 -4.63 -15.12 10.09
C PRO A 31 -3.49 -15.82 9.38
N ALA A 32 -3.31 -15.59 8.09
CA ALA A 32 -2.19 -16.18 7.37
C ALA A 32 -0.89 -15.73 8.06
N GLU A 33 -0.02 -16.69 8.38
CA GLU A 33 1.29 -16.40 8.95
C GLU A 33 2.12 -15.61 7.95
N LEU A 34 2.81 -14.57 8.42
CA LEU A 34 3.67 -13.73 7.60
C LEU A 34 5.13 -14.18 7.71
N THR A 35 5.40 -15.41 7.29
CA THR A 35 6.76 -15.98 7.25
C THR A 35 7.32 -15.93 5.83
N GLU A 36 8.65 -16.03 5.69
CA GLU A 36 9.32 -16.14 4.37
C GLU A 36 8.67 -17.24 3.52
N GLN A 37 8.52 -18.45 4.10
CA GLN A 37 7.93 -19.59 3.41
C GLN A 37 6.47 -19.34 3.01
N ALA A 38 5.66 -18.76 3.91
CA ALA A 38 4.26 -18.50 3.61
C ALA A 38 4.10 -17.48 2.48
N ILE A 39 4.94 -16.45 2.44
CA ILE A 39 4.93 -15.43 1.38
C ILE A 39 5.45 -16.02 0.07
N ASP A 40 6.63 -16.64 0.05
CA ASP A 40 7.25 -17.18 -1.16
C ASP A 40 6.42 -18.33 -1.79
N ALA A 41 5.72 -19.13 -0.98
CA ALA A 41 4.88 -20.21 -1.46
C ALA A 41 3.44 -19.78 -1.79
N ALA A 42 3.04 -18.56 -1.45
CA ALA A 42 1.65 -18.12 -1.63
C ALA A 42 1.25 -18.11 -3.11
N ASP A 43 0.07 -18.65 -3.42
CA ASP A 43 -0.47 -18.76 -4.77
C ASP A 43 -1.89 -18.19 -4.91
N PHE A 44 -2.33 -18.10 -6.16
CA PHE A 44 -3.61 -17.50 -6.52
C PHE A 44 -4.80 -18.30 -5.98
N ASP A 45 -4.77 -19.63 -6.08
CA ASP A 45 -5.87 -20.48 -5.62
C ASP A 45 -6.01 -20.43 -4.10
N GLY A 46 -4.90 -20.46 -3.37
CA GLY A 46 -4.88 -20.31 -1.93
C GLY A 46 -5.42 -18.96 -1.48
N TRP A 47 -5.09 -17.87 -2.20
CA TRP A 47 -5.67 -16.56 -1.92
C TRP A 47 -7.16 -16.49 -2.26
N ARG A 48 -7.60 -16.98 -3.43
CA ARG A 48 -9.02 -16.97 -3.82
C ARG A 48 -9.87 -17.72 -2.80
N ALA A 49 -9.41 -18.87 -2.31
CA ALA A 49 -10.09 -19.60 -1.25
C ALA A 49 -10.23 -18.79 0.05
N ARG A 50 -9.20 -18.03 0.45
CA ARG A 50 -9.27 -17.12 1.61
C ARG A 50 -10.22 -15.95 1.35
N GLU A 51 -10.19 -15.37 0.17
CA GLU A 51 -11.02 -14.23 -0.21
C GLU A 51 -12.52 -14.59 -0.26
N ASP A 52 -12.86 -15.72 -0.86
CA ASP A 52 -14.24 -16.21 -0.89
C ASP A 52 -14.74 -16.51 0.55
N GLY A 53 -13.85 -16.99 1.42
CA GLY A 53 -14.11 -17.14 2.85
C GLY A 53 -14.37 -15.79 3.56
N ARG A 54 -13.57 -14.76 3.27
CA ARG A 54 -13.75 -13.39 3.80
C ARG A 54 -15.07 -12.78 3.34
N ALA A 55 -15.37 -12.84 2.04
CA ALA A 55 -16.61 -12.30 1.48
C ALA A 55 -17.86 -12.94 2.11
N LYS A 56 -17.82 -14.25 2.36
CA LYS A 56 -18.87 -14.96 3.08
C LYS A 56 -19.02 -14.48 4.52
N ALA A 57 -17.91 -14.35 5.25
CA ALA A 57 -17.91 -13.86 6.62
C ALA A 57 -18.48 -12.44 6.74
N ASP A 58 -18.13 -11.55 5.79
CA ASP A 58 -18.65 -10.18 5.74
C ASP A 58 -20.16 -10.15 5.43
N ALA A 59 -20.62 -11.00 4.52
CA ALA A 59 -22.05 -11.14 4.23
C ALA A 59 -22.83 -11.63 5.45
N ASP A 60 -22.32 -12.66 6.15
CA ASP A 60 -22.91 -13.18 7.39
C ASP A 60 -22.95 -12.11 8.49
N ARG A 61 -21.89 -11.30 8.59
CA ARG A 61 -21.81 -10.21 9.55
C ARG A 61 -22.83 -9.11 9.24
N LYS A 62 -22.89 -8.64 8.00
CA LYS A 62 -23.88 -7.65 7.55
C LYS A 62 -25.31 -8.14 7.81
N ALA A 63 -25.58 -9.42 7.56
CA ALA A 63 -26.87 -10.04 7.87
C ALA A 63 -27.17 -10.05 9.38
N ALA A 64 -26.19 -10.37 10.23
CA ALA A 64 -26.35 -10.33 11.69
C ALA A 64 -26.58 -8.90 12.20
N GLU A 65 -25.84 -7.91 11.68
CA GLU A 65 -26.03 -6.50 12.00
C GLU A 65 -27.41 -5.99 11.55
N GLN A 66 -27.88 -6.41 10.37
CA GLN A 66 -29.23 -6.10 9.90
C GLN A 66 -30.31 -6.73 10.80
N ALA A 67 -30.13 -7.99 11.20
CA ALA A 67 -31.05 -8.66 12.13
C ALA A 67 -31.12 -7.95 13.50
N ILE A 68 -30.02 -7.38 13.98
CA ILE A 68 -30.01 -6.54 15.20
C ILE A 68 -30.86 -5.28 15.01
N ARG A 69 -30.77 -4.64 13.84
CA ARG A 69 -31.56 -3.44 13.49
C ARG A 69 -33.06 -3.75 13.38
N ASP A 70 -33.41 -4.88 12.79
CA ASP A 70 -34.81 -5.26 12.51
C ASP A 70 -35.52 -5.91 13.71
N ALA A 71 -34.77 -6.39 14.71
CA ALA A 71 -35.32 -7.10 15.86
C ALA A 71 -36.18 -6.20 16.77
N LYS A 72 -37.50 -6.47 16.80
CA LYS A 72 -38.46 -5.78 17.67
C LYS A 72 -38.52 -6.33 19.10
N LYS A 73 -38.16 -7.60 19.30
CA LYS A 73 -38.22 -8.28 20.61
C LYS A 73 -36.82 -8.38 21.23
N LYS A 74 -36.75 -8.22 22.55
CA LYS A 74 -35.49 -8.31 23.32
C LYS A 74 -34.77 -9.65 23.15
N ARG A 75 -35.53 -10.75 23.06
CA ARG A 75 -34.98 -12.10 22.81
C ARG A 75 -34.28 -12.19 21.46
N ASP A 76 -34.95 -11.72 20.41
CA ASP A 76 -34.45 -11.83 19.03
C ASP A 76 -33.23 -10.93 18.84
N LYS A 77 -33.21 -9.75 19.48
CA LYS A 77 -32.04 -8.86 19.53
C LYS A 77 -30.84 -9.51 20.22
N LYS A 78 -31.06 -10.20 21.35
CA LYS A 78 -30.00 -10.96 22.04
C LYS A 78 -29.44 -12.07 21.14
N THR A 79 -30.29 -12.86 20.48
CA THR A 79 -29.85 -13.91 19.55
C THR A 79 -28.99 -13.34 18.41
N ALA A 80 -29.38 -12.19 17.84
CA ALA A 80 -28.63 -11.56 16.76
C ALA A 80 -27.28 -10.98 17.25
N HIS A 81 -27.22 -10.42 18.46
CA HIS A 81 -25.96 -10.01 19.09
C HIS A 81 -25.02 -11.19 19.37
N ASP A 82 -25.55 -12.30 19.93
CA ASP A 82 -24.79 -13.51 20.21
C ASP A 82 -24.21 -14.10 18.90
N ARG A 83 -25.00 -14.09 17.80
CA ARG A 83 -24.53 -14.46 16.46
C ARG A 83 -23.44 -13.53 15.95
N LEU A 84 -23.62 -12.21 16.04
CA LEU A 84 -22.61 -11.24 15.61
C LEU A 84 -21.29 -11.39 16.40
N ALA A 85 -21.37 -11.69 17.70
CA ALA A 85 -20.21 -11.90 18.55
C ALA A 85 -19.45 -13.20 18.23
N ALA A 86 -20.16 -14.23 17.75
CA ALA A 86 -19.57 -15.48 17.31
C ALA A 86 -18.96 -15.41 15.89
N LEU A 87 -19.34 -14.40 15.10
CA LEU A 87 -18.76 -14.18 13.77
C LEU A 87 -17.36 -13.57 13.86
N PRO A 88 -16.46 -13.94 12.96
CA PRO A 88 -15.16 -13.33 12.89
C PRO A 88 -15.26 -11.83 12.60
N LYS A 89 -14.28 -11.07 13.13
CA LYS A 89 -14.16 -9.65 12.82
C LYS A 89 -13.59 -9.50 11.40
N PRO A 90 -14.01 -8.47 10.63
CA PRO A 90 -13.37 -8.13 9.38
C PRO A 90 -11.87 -7.99 9.60
N GLN A 91 -11.11 -8.80 8.88
CA GLN A 91 -9.68 -8.84 9.05
C GLN A 91 -9.04 -7.92 8.03
N ASP A 92 -8.78 -6.68 8.44
CA ASP A 92 -7.92 -5.77 7.71
C ASP A 92 -6.45 -6.12 8.00
N ALA A 93 -6.04 -7.36 7.76
CA ALA A 93 -4.65 -7.80 7.94
C ALA A 93 -3.97 -8.00 6.58
N PRO A 94 -2.67 -7.65 6.44
CA PRO A 94 -1.85 -8.06 5.32
C PRO A 94 -1.97 -9.56 5.02
N ASP A 95 -2.05 -9.92 3.74
CA ASP A 95 -2.11 -11.29 3.23
C ASP A 95 -0.78 -11.65 2.53
N PRO A 96 -0.17 -12.82 2.82
CA PRO A 96 1.13 -13.18 2.25
C PRO A 96 1.12 -13.25 0.72
N PHE A 97 -0.01 -13.63 0.11
CA PHE A 97 -0.13 -13.62 -1.36
C PHE A 97 -0.13 -12.20 -1.92
N MET A 98 -0.79 -11.25 -1.23
CA MET A 98 -0.77 -9.84 -1.63
C MET A 98 0.63 -9.25 -1.50
N ILE A 99 1.36 -9.56 -0.41
CA ILE A 99 2.76 -9.14 -0.25
C ILE A 99 3.59 -9.66 -1.43
N ARG A 100 3.51 -10.97 -1.73
CA ARG A 100 4.23 -11.55 -2.87
C ARG A 100 3.85 -10.87 -4.19
N THR A 101 2.57 -10.64 -4.43
CA THR A 101 2.09 -10.03 -5.68
C THR A 101 2.60 -8.59 -5.83
N GLN A 102 2.54 -7.79 -4.76
CA GLN A 102 3.08 -6.43 -4.75
C GLN A 102 4.60 -6.41 -5.02
N ILE A 103 5.36 -7.35 -4.45
CA ILE A 103 6.80 -7.47 -4.71
C ILE A 103 7.09 -7.80 -6.19
N LEU A 104 6.33 -8.72 -6.78
CA LEU A 104 6.49 -9.08 -8.20
C LEU A 104 6.12 -7.92 -9.13
N LEU A 105 5.11 -7.12 -8.77
CA LEU A 105 4.72 -5.90 -9.48
C LEU A 105 5.84 -4.85 -9.41
N ASP A 106 6.39 -4.61 -8.23
CA ASP A 106 7.50 -3.68 -7.98
C ASP A 106 8.75 -4.07 -8.79
N ARG A 107 9.15 -5.35 -8.76
CA ARG A 107 10.24 -5.90 -9.59
C ARG A 107 10.02 -5.74 -11.10
N ALA A 108 8.77 -5.72 -11.52
CA ALA A 108 8.40 -5.51 -12.92
C ALA A 108 8.34 -4.01 -13.30
N HIS A 109 8.61 -3.10 -12.35
CA HIS A 109 8.52 -1.64 -12.47
C HIS A 109 7.09 -1.12 -12.70
N ALA A 110 6.10 -1.94 -12.39
CA ALA A 110 4.73 -1.52 -12.20
C ALA A 110 4.52 -1.36 -10.69
N SER A 111 5.04 -0.27 -10.12
CA SER A 111 5.11 -0.05 -8.68
C SER A 111 3.71 -0.08 -8.05
N PRO A 112 3.49 -0.84 -6.96
CA PRO A 112 2.28 -0.74 -6.15
C PRO A 112 2.33 0.44 -5.15
N GLY A 113 3.39 1.26 -5.19
CA GLY A 113 3.74 2.15 -4.10
C GLY A 113 4.26 1.34 -2.91
N ALA A 114 3.92 1.74 -1.68
CA ALA A 114 4.33 1.00 -0.49
C ALA A 114 3.70 -0.40 -0.46
N ILE A 115 4.53 -1.43 -0.34
CA ILE A 115 4.11 -2.82 -0.14
C ILE A 115 3.50 -2.91 1.27
N ASP A 116 2.19 -3.14 1.33
CA ASP A 116 1.40 -3.18 2.57
C ASP A 116 0.64 -4.51 2.75
N GLY A 117 0.73 -5.40 1.77
CA GLY A 117 0.06 -6.70 1.76
C GLY A 117 -1.45 -6.62 1.60
N ARG A 118 -1.97 -5.53 1.02
CA ARG A 118 -3.41 -5.30 0.85
C ARG A 118 -3.78 -5.17 -0.62
N TYR A 119 -4.98 -5.64 -0.96
CA TYR A 119 -5.55 -5.39 -2.28
C TYR A 119 -6.26 -4.03 -2.30
N GLY A 120 -5.59 -3.02 -2.87
CA GLY A 120 -6.08 -1.65 -2.91
C GLY A 120 -5.93 -1.00 -4.29
N ASP A 121 -6.30 0.27 -4.37
CA ASP A 121 -6.37 1.02 -5.63
C ASP A 121 -5.00 1.12 -6.31
N ASN A 122 -3.94 1.40 -5.56
CA ASN A 122 -2.57 1.43 -6.09
C ASN A 122 -2.16 0.07 -6.69
N MET A 123 -2.57 -1.04 -6.07
CA MET A 123 -2.29 -2.36 -6.61
C MET A 123 -3.06 -2.64 -7.90
N ARG A 124 -4.31 -2.18 -8.02
CA ARG A 124 -5.08 -2.30 -9.28
C ARG A 124 -4.45 -1.49 -10.41
N ARG A 125 -3.97 -0.28 -10.12
CA ARG A 125 -3.20 0.57 -11.06
C ARG A 125 -1.92 -0.13 -11.51
N ALA A 126 -1.15 -0.67 -10.57
CA ALA A 126 0.03 -1.48 -10.84
C ALA A 126 -0.28 -2.70 -11.73
N ILE A 127 -1.36 -3.43 -11.45
CA ILE A 127 -1.79 -4.57 -12.28
C ILE A 127 -2.10 -4.11 -13.71
N ARG A 128 -2.85 -3.01 -13.87
CA ARG A 128 -3.15 -2.45 -15.20
C ARG A 128 -1.88 -2.10 -15.97
N ALA A 129 -0.93 -1.41 -15.33
CA ALA A 129 0.35 -1.08 -15.92
C ALA A 129 1.17 -2.33 -16.27
N PHE A 130 1.22 -3.32 -15.38
CA PHE A 130 1.90 -4.59 -15.61
C PHE A 130 1.31 -5.35 -16.80
N ARG A 131 -0.03 -5.42 -16.90
CA ARG A 131 -0.73 -6.04 -18.02
C ARG A 131 -0.36 -5.36 -19.34
N GLU A 132 -0.30 -4.03 -19.38
CA GLU A 132 0.18 -3.30 -20.56
C GLU A 132 1.64 -3.63 -20.89
N MET A 133 2.54 -3.61 -19.90
CA MET A 133 3.96 -3.96 -20.08
C MET A 133 4.15 -5.38 -20.62
N ARG A 134 3.23 -6.29 -20.30
CA ARG A 134 3.24 -7.69 -20.75
C ARG A 134 2.34 -7.95 -21.96
N LYS A 135 1.69 -6.91 -22.51
CA LYS A 135 0.75 -6.99 -23.63
C LYS A 135 -0.40 -7.98 -23.39
N LEU A 136 -0.86 -8.06 -22.14
CA LEU A 136 -2.06 -8.79 -21.75
C LEU A 136 -3.31 -7.97 -22.07
N PRO A 137 -4.51 -8.59 -22.15
CA PRO A 137 -5.77 -7.87 -22.32
C PRO A 137 -5.95 -6.76 -21.27
N GLU A 138 -6.62 -5.67 -21.62
CA GLU A 138 -6.88 -4.56 -20.70
C GLU A 138 -7.67 -5.03 -19.46
N GLY A 139 -7.33 -4.45 -18.30
CA GLY A 139 -7.96 -4.76 -17.02
C GLY A 139 -7.08 -4.36 -15.85
N ASP A 140 -7.66 -4.31 -14.65
CA ASP A 140 -6.98 -3.93 -13.40
C ASP A 140 -7.12 -5.00 -12.31
N GLN A 141 -7.69 -6.16 -12.67
CA GLN A 141 -7.99 -7.24 -11.74
C GLN A 141 -6.85 -8.24 -11.64
N LEU A 142 -6.62 -8.72 -10.41
CA LEU A 142 -5.80 -9.90 -10.19
C LEU A 142 -6.60 -11.14 -10.58
N ASP A 143 -6.35 -11.63 -11.79
CA ASP A 143 -6.94 -12.83 -12.38
C ASP A 143 -5.87 -13.91 -12.65
N PRO A 144 -6.26 -15.14 -13.08
CA PRO A 144 -5.29 -16.19 -13.36
C PRO A 144 -4.25 -15.84 -14.43
N GLU A 145 -4.59 -14.99 -15.40
CA GLU A 145 -3.69 -14.58 -16.47
C GLU A 145 -2.63 -13.59 -15.96
N THR A 146 -3.05 -12.57 -15.19
CA THR A 146 -2.16 -11.66 -14.46
C THR A 146 -1.21 -12.45 -13.57
N TRP A 147 -1.74 -13.39 -12.79
CA TRP A 147 -0.91 -14.20 -11.89
C TRP A 147 0.08 -15.09 -12.64
N ALA A 148 -0.34 -15.76 -13.72
CA ALA A 148 0.57 -16.57 -14.53
C ALA A 148 1.73 -15.75 -15.09
N ALA A 149 1.47 -14.52 -15.53
CA ALA A 149 2.51 -13.61 -16.02
C ALA A 149 3.44 -13.08 -14.91
N LEU A 150 2.89 -12.75 -13.72
CA LEU A 150 3.70 -12.33 -12.56
C LEU A 150 4.59 -13.47 -12.05
N SER A 151 4.00 -14.65 -11.88
CA SER A 151 4.70 -15.83 -11.38
C SER A 151 5.70 -16.42 -12.38
N ALA A 152 5.80 -15.89 -13.60
CA ALA A 152 6.94 -16.20 -14.48
C ALA A 152 8.28 -15.75 -13.86
N ASP A 153 8.27 -14.75 -12.98
CA ASP A 153 9.38 -14.51 -12.05
C ASP A 153 9.36 -15.55 -10.92
N GLN A 154 10.33 -16.46 -10.98
CA GLN A 154 10.54 -17.56 -10.03
C GLN A 154 11.53 -17.20 -8.90
N GLY A 155 12.00 -15.95 -8.85
CA GLY A 155 12.85 -15.47 -7.77
C GLY A 155 12.11 -15.47 -6.44
N LYS A 156 12.86 -15.60 -5.34
CA LYS A 156 12.29 -15.35 -4.01
C LYS A 156 11.72 -13.94 -3.94
N ALA A 157 10.57 -13.80 -3.29
CA ALA A 157 9.95 -12.50 -3.04
C ALA A 157 10.53 -11.87 -1.77
N MET A 158 10.88 -12.69 -0.77
CA MET A 158 11.46 -12.22 0.48
C MET A 158 12.93 -12.61 0.61
N LYS A 159 13.68 -11.85 1.41
CA LYS A 159 15.05 -12.16 1.82
C LYS A 159 15.29 -11.76 3.27
N VAL A 160 16.26 -12.42 3.88
CA VAL A 160 16.79 -11.97 5.17
C VAL A 160 17.89 -10.94 4.92
N TYR A 161 17.70 -9.75 5.46
CA TYR A 161 18.69 -8.68 5.51
C TYR A 161 19.30 -8.62 6.92
N GLU A 162 20.61 -8.46 6.99
CA GLU A 162 21.31 -8.18 8.24
C GLU A 162 21.52 -6.67 8.32
N VAL A 163 20.94 -6.05 9.36
CA VAL A 163 21.12 -4.62 9.66
C VAL A 163 22.61 -4.35 9.81
N THR A 164 23.12 -3.42 9.02
CA THR A 164 24.55 -3.13 8.95
C THR A 164 24.96 -2.09 9.99
N LYS A 165 26.28 -1.90 10.17
CA LYS A 165 26.77 -0.84 11.05
C LYS A 165 26.49 0.54 10.45
N GLU A 166 26.46 0.65 9.13
CA GLU A 166 26.08 1.86 8.41
C GLU A 166 24.62 2.23 8.63
N ASP A 167 23.73 1.24 8.79
CA ASP A 167 22.33 1.50 9.14
C ASP A 167 22.23 2.03 10.57
N GLU A 168 22.87 1.36 11.53
CA GLU A 168 22.88 1.80 12.93
C GLU A 168 23.49 3.21 13.10
N ASP A 169 24.56 3.51 12.36
CA ASP A 169 25.29 4.79 12.45
C ASP A 169 24.70 5.90 11.56
N ALA A 170 23.61 5.63 10.82
CA ALA A 170 22.96 6.65 10.01
C ALA A 170 22.42 7.80 10.89
N GLU A 171 22.33 9.00 10.30
CA GLU A 171 21.75 10.14 11.01
C GLU A 171 20.23 9.96 11.12
N TYR A 172 19.72 9.90 12.36
CA TYR A 172 18.30 9.81 12.67
C TYR A 172 17.83 10.98 13.54
N LEU A 173 16.54 11.30 13.47
CA LEU A 173 15.95 12.34 14.31
C LEU A 173 15.70 11.88 15.76
N HIS A 174 15.58 10.57 15.99
CA HIS A 174 15.23 9.96 17.28
C HIS A 174 13.97 10.59 17.91
N GLY A 175 12.96 10.82 17.09
CA GLY A 175 11.73 11.48 17.49
C GLY A 175 10.84 11.86 16.30
N PRO A 176 9.65 12.44 16.55
CA PRO A 176 8.73 12.81 15.48
C PRO A 176 9.31 13.89 14.57
N VAL A 177 9.09 13.76 13.27
CA VAL A 177 9.41 14.80 12.29
C VAL A 177 8.59 16.06 12.59
N PRO A 178 9.20 17.24 12.78
CA PRO A 178 8.46 18.47 12.98
C PRO A 178 7.57 18.81 11.78
N THR A 179 6.29 19.07 12.00
CA THR A 179 5.37 19.49 10.92
C THR A 179 5.48 20.99 10.58
N ASP A 180 6.07 21.79 11.46
CA ASP A 180 6.29 23.23 11.25
C ASP A 180 7.58 23.50 10.46
N TYR A 181 7.47 24.24 9.35
CA TYR A 181 8.61 24.47 8.46
C TYR A 181 9.71 25.32 9.08
N ALA A 182 9.41 26.23 10.02
CA ALA A 182 10.45 26.97 10.73
C ALA A 182 11.22 26.09 11.73
N LYS A 183 10.62 25.01 12.23
CA LYS A 183 11.35 23.97 12.98
C LYS A 183 12.19 23.11 12.05
N LEU A 184 11.65 22.66 10.92
CA LEU A 184 12.40 21.87 9.92
C LEU A 184 13.63 22.63 9.40
N ALA A 185 13.50 23.93 9.13
CA ALA A 185 14.61 24.76 8.64
C ALA A 185 15.79 24.90 9.62
N LYS A 186 15.64 24.46 10.89
CA LYS A 186 16.73 24.43 11.88
C LYS A 186 17.50 23.11 11.89
N LEU A 187 16.96 22.06 11.27
CA LEU A 187 17.65 20.77 11.15
C LEU A 187 18.77 20.88 10.11
N LYS A 188 19.87 20.16 10.34
CA LYS A 188 20.97 20.08 9.37
C LYS A 188 20.66 19.11 8.22
N TRP A 189 19.87 18.09 8.54
CA TRP A 189 19.36 17.05 7.68
C TRP A 189 17.96 16.67 8.17
N ILE A 190 16.97 16.62 7.29
CA ILE A 190 15.59 16.21 7.64
C ILE A 190 15.51 14.68 7.55
N ALA A 191 16.20 14.04 8.48
CA ALA A 191 16.48 12.61 8.48
C ALA A 191 15.24 11.74 8.72
N TYR A 192 15.41 10.43 8.54
CA TYR A 192 14.47 9.43 9.05
C TYR A 192 14.33 9.53 10.59
N ARG A 193 13.18 9.10 11.12
CA ARG A 193 12.91 9.07 12.55
C ARG A 193 13.78 8.04 13.26
N ASP A 194 13.89 6.87 12.67
CA ASP A 194 14.60 5.69 13.18
C ASP A 194 15.01 4.75 12.02
N ALA A 195 15.72 3.67 12.35
CA ALA A 195 16.15 2.70 11.34
C ALA A 195 14.99 1.94 10.70
N ALA A 196 13.89 1.74 11.43
CA ALA A 196 12.71 1.05 10.89
C ALA A 196 12.06 1.83 9.74
N GLU A 197 11.88 3.15 9.88
CA GLU A 197 11.38 4.00 8.78
C GLU A 197 12.33 3.96 7.57
N MET A 198 13.62 4.11 7.81
CA MET A 198 14.64 4.07 6.75
C MET A 198 14.65 2.74 6.00
N LEU A 199 14.67 1.62 6.73
CA LEU A 199 14.69 0.28 6.14
C LEU A 199 13.37 -0.05 5.44
N ALA A 200 12.23 0.44 5.96
CA ALA A 200 10.95 0.28 5.29
C ALA A 200 10.99 0.94 3.91
N GLU A 201 11.40 2.21 3.81
CA GLU A 201 11.52 2.89 2.51
C GLU A 201 12.56 2.24 1.60
N ARG A 202 13.72 1.84 2.14
CA ARG A 202 14.79 1.18 1.34
C ARG A 202 14.29 -0.09 0.65
N PHE A 203 13.40 -0.83 1.30
CA PHE A 203 12.82 -2.07 0.77
C PHE A 203 11.36 -1.90 0.30
N HIS A 204 10.95 -0.66 0.00
CA HIS A 204 9.65 -0.27 -0.57
C HIS A 204 8.43 -0.73 0.25
N LEU A 205 8.62 -0.93 1.55
CA LEU A 205 7.64 -1.52 2.46
C LEU A 205 6.91 -0.44 3.26
N ASP A 206 5.65 -0.69 3.61
CA ASP A 206 4.99 0.03 4.69
C ASP A 206 5.69 -0.26 6.03
N GLU A 207 5.97 0.78 6.81
CA GLU A 207 6.68 0.65 8.10
C GLU A 207 5.92 -0.26 9.09
N GLY A 208 4.59 -0.19 9.10
CA GLY A 208 3.75 -1.05 9.93
C GLY A 208 3.86 -2.52 9.52
N LEU A 209 3.93 -2.79 8.22
CA LEU A 209 4.19 -4.14 7.72
C LEU A 209 5.62 -4.61 8.06
N LEU A 210 6.64 -3.75 7.94
CA LEU A 210 8.02 -4.09 8.34
C LEU A 210 8.07 -4.57 9.79
N ARG A 211 7.47 -3.78 10.69
CA ARG A 211 7.42 -4.10 12.13
C ARG A 211 6.62 -5.37 12.40
N ARG A 212 5.56 -5.63 11.63
CA ARG A 212 4.76 -6.85 11.77
C ARG A 212 5.48 -8.11 11.31
N LEU A 213 6.27 -8.02 10.23
CA LEU A 213 7.12 -9.12 9.75
C LEU A 213 8.26 -9.45 10.73
N ASN A 214 8.65 -8.48 11.57
CA ASN A 214 9.83 -8.53 12.42
C ASN A 214 9.49 -8.08 13.86
N SER A 215 8.44 -8.65 14.45
CA SER A 215 7.84 -8.16 15.71
C SER A 215 8.78 -8.13 16.91
N ASP A 216 9.83 -8.95 16.90
CA ASP A 216 10.75 -9.15 18.01
C ASP A 216 12.17 -8.63 17.71
N VAL A 217 12.34 -7.82 16.64
CA VAL A 217 13.64 -7.31 16.22
C VAL A 217 13.86 -5.87 16.66
N ASP A 218 15.07 -5.59 17.13
CA ASP A 218 15.58 -4.23 17.32
C ASP A 218 16.21 -3.75 16.00
N PHE A 219 15.55 -2.81 15.33
CA PHE A 219 16.00 -2.29 14.03
C PHE A 219 17.21 -1.36 14.16
N ASP A 220 17.45 -0.77 15.33
CA ASP A 220 18.51 0.21 15.54
C ASP A 220 19.85 -0.46 15.91
N LYS A 221 19.97 -1.79 15.69
CA LYS A 221 21.13 -2.58 16.10
C LYS A 221 21.72 -3.38 14.95
N ALA A 222 22.99 -3.14 14.65
CA ALA A 222 23.74 -3.92 13.67
C ALA A 222 23.79 -5.41 14.07
N GLY A 223 23.70 -6.29 13.06
CA GLY A 223 23.60 -7.73 13.22
C GLY A 223 22.18 -8.25 13.45
N SER A 224 21.19 -7.37 13.67
CA SER A 224 19.79 -7.76 13.65
C SER A 224 19.40 -8.32 12.28
N ARG A 225 18.66 -9.43 12.26
CA ARG A 225 18.23 -10.09 11.03
C ARG A 225 16.75 -9.80 10.82
N ILE A 226 16.42 -9.16 9.70
CA ILE A 226 15.05 -8.80 9.34
C ILE A 226 14.63 -9.44 8.03
N LEU A 227 13.37 -9.83 7.94
CA LEU A 227 12.73 -10.27 6.71
C LEU A 227 12.21 -9.04 5.95
N VAL A 228 12.66 -8.87 4.71
CA VAL A 228 12.35 -7.73 3.84
C VAL A 228 12.08 -8.21 2.40
N PRO A 229 11.37 -7.41 1.58
CA PRO A 229 11.25 -7.68 0.15
C PRO A 229 12.59 -7.77 -0.61
N GLU A 230 12.62 -8.60 -1.64
CA GLU A 230 13.61 -8.55 -2.72
C GLU A 230 13.03 -7.80 -3.93
N THR A 231 13.12 -6.47 -3.89
CA THR A 231 12.54 -5.54 -4.89
C THR A 231 13.23 -5.55 -6.25
N GLY A 232 14.33 -6.29 -6.39
CA GLY A 232 15.09 -6.38 -7.64
C GLY A 232 15.96 -5.14 -7.90
N ALA A 233 16.43 -5.01 -9.13
CA ALA A 233 17.24 -3.86 -9.55
C ALA A 233 16.37 -2.82 -10.25
N ASP A 234 16.75 -1.55 -10.18
CA ASP A 234 16.13 -0.48 -10.98
C ASP A 234 16.13 -0.82 -12.48
N PRO A 235 15.21 -0.22 -13.27
CA PRO A 235 15.27 -0.31 -14.73
C PRO A 235 16.67 0.10 -15.22
N ALA A 236 17.19 -0.66 -16.19
CA ALA A 236 18.50 -0.40 -16.75
C ALA A 236 18.58 1.07 -17.23
N GLN A 237 19.58 1.80 -16.74
CA GLN A 237 19.65 3.26 -16.95
C GLN A 237 19.83 3.65 -18.43
N ASP A 238 20.32 2.75 -19.27
CA ASP A 238 20.38 2.96 -20.73
C ASP A 238 18.98 3.01 -21.37
N ARG A 239 17.94 2.49 -20.69
CA ARG A 239 16.53 2.66 -21.06
C ARG A 239 16.00 4.03 -20.61
N ARG A 240 16.55 5.10 -21.19
CA ARG A 240 16.10 6.48 -20.95
C ARG A 240 14.61 6.64 -21.30
N VAL A 241 13.91 7.42 -20.49
CA VAL A 241 12.51 7.76 -20.76
C VAL A 241 12.43 9.09 -21.52
N VAL A 242 11.69 9.11 -22.62
CA VAL A 242 11.51 10.32 -23.44
C VAL A 242 10.19 11.01 -23.15
N ARG A 243 9.23 10.29 -22.55
CA ARG A 243 7.90 10.81 -22.25
C ARG A 243 7.44 10.32 -20.88
N ILE A 244 6.93 11.25 -20.08
CA ILE A 244 6.24 10.98 -18.82
C ILE A 244 4.80 11.45 -18.98
N LEU A 245 3.85 10.58 -18.67
CA LEU A 245 2.45 10.92 -18.51
C LEU A 245 2.13 11.01 -17.01
N VAL A 246 1.62 12.15 -16.58
CA VAL A 246 1.01 12.35 -15.27
C VAL A 246 -0.50 12.28 -15.47
N ASP A 247 -1.10 11.16 -15.09
CA ASP A 247 -2.54 10.93 -15.20
C ASP A 247 -3.21 11.36 -13.88
N LYS A 248 -3.95 12.47 -13.93
CA LYS A 248 -4.63 13.04 -12.76
C LYS A 248 -5.85 12.21 -12.34
N ASN A 249 -6.51 11.57 -13.29
CA ASN A 249 -7.72 10.79 -13.03
C ASN A 249 -7.33 9.46 -12.36
N GLU A 250 -6.24 8.88 -12.83
CA GLU A 250 -5.71 7.63 -12.29
C GLU A 250 -4.74 7.82 -11.13
N ASN A 251 -4.33 9.06 -10.81
CA ASN A 251 -3.32 9.33 -9.78
C ASN A 251 -2.06 8.47 -10.00
N GLU A 252 -1.50 8.57 -11.19
CA GLU A 252 -0.41 7.70 -11.65
C GLU A 252 0.60 8.49 -12.50
N VAL A 253 1.88 8.17 -12.33
CA VAL A 253 2.97 8.61 -13.22
C VAL A 253 3.43 7.42 -14.05
N ARG A 254 3.49 7.60 -15.37
CA ARG A 254 3.83 6.57 -16.34
C ARG A 254 4.96 7.07 -17.23
N ALA A 255 6.07 6.36 -17.29
CA ALA A 255 7.26 6.77 -18.02
C ALA A 255 7.56 5.80 -19.17
N PHE A 256 7.76 6.36 -20.37
CA PHE A 256 7.86 5.61 -21.61
C PHE A 256 9.22 5.85 -22.29
N ASP A 257 9.76 4.78 -22.88
CA ASP A 257 10.94 4.86 -23.74
C ASP A 257 10.60 5.44 -25.12
N LYS A 258 11.64 5.61 -25.94
CA LYS A 258 11.53 6.17 -27.30
C LYS A 258 10.66 5.35 -28.26
N ASP A 259 10.45 4.08 -27.97
CA ASP A 259 9.68 3.15 -28.81
C ASP A 259 8.22 3.04 -28.32
N GLY A 260 7.86 3.82 -27.29
CA GLY A 260 6.53 3.82 -26.68
C GLY A 260 6.32 2.72 -25.66
N GLY A 261 7.37 1.97 -25.29
CA GLY A 261 7.30 0.96 -24.25
C GLY A 261 7.19 1.59 -22.87
N LEU A 262 6.26 1.11 -22.04
CA LEU A 262 6.14 1.51 -20.63
C LEU A 262 7.34 0.94 -19.84
N VAL A 263 8.12 1.84 -19.25
CA VAL A 263 9.36 1.51 -18.50
C VAL A 263 9.12 1.51 -17.00
N LEU A 264 8.32 2.46 -16.51
CA LEU A 264 7.96 2.62 -15.11
C LEU A 264 6.52 3.11 -15.03
N ALA A 265 5.73 2.54 -14.13
CA ALA A 265 4.46 3.09 -13.70
C ALA A 265 4.45 3.13 -12.18
N ALA A 266 4.08 4.26 -11.59
CA ALA A 266 4.08 4.46 -10.15
C ALA A 266 2.85 5.26 -9.70
N PRO A 267 2.21 4.89 -8.58
CA PRO A 267 1.15 5.68 -7.99
C PRO A 267 1.68 7.08 -7.64
N ALA A 268 0.80 8.06 -7.80
CA ALA A 268 1.10 9.44 -7.51
C ALA A 268 0.00 10.05 -6.66
N THR A 269 0.38 11.06 -5.87
CA THR A 269 -0.60 12.04 -5.40
C THR A 269 -0.42 13.29 -6.25
N VAL A 270 -1.45 13.61 -7.04
CA VAL A 270 -1.47 14.79 -7.91
C VAL A 270 -2.28 15.91 -7.24
N GLY A 271 -2.04 17.17 -7.63
CA GLY A 271 -2.68 18.31 -6.99
C GLY A 271 -4.20 18.31 -7.12
N SER A 272 -4.90 18.67 -6.04
CA SER A 272 -6.38 18.74 -6.01
C SER A 272 -6.93 19.84 -6.93
N GLY A 273 -8.26 19.84 -7.15
CA GLY A 273 -8.94 20.91 -7.88
C GLY A 273 -8.72 22.33 -7.30
N ASP A 274 -8.45 22.46 -6.00
CA ASP A 274 -8.18 23.75 -5.33
C ASP A 274 -6.75 24.26 -5.61
N THR A 275 -5.83 23.36 -5.96
CA THR A 275 -4.44 23.64 -6.35
C THR A 275 -4.05 22.74 -7.51
N PRO A 276 -4.60 22.98 -8.72
CA PRO A 276 -4.49 22.01 -9.81
C PRO A 276 -3.05 21.93 -10.30
N SER A 277 -2.57 20.71 -10.53
CA SER A 277 -1.33 20.52 -11.27
C SER A 277 -1.46 21.13 -12.68
N PRO A 278 -0.34 21.53 -13.32
CA PRO A 278 -0.38 22.20 -14.61
C PRO A 278 -1.13 21.39 -15.68
N GLU A 279 -1.63 22.06 -16.72
CA GLU A 279 -2.17 21.39 -17.91
C GLU A 279 -1.17 21.42 -19.07
N GLY A 280 -1.32 20.47 -20.00
CA GLY A 280 -0.53 20.42 -21.23
C GLY A 280 0.86 19.83 -21.03
N GLN A 281 1.77 20.18 -21.94
CA GLN A 281 3.13 19.63 -21.98
C GLN A 281 4.16 20.55 -21.33
N THR A 282 5.18 19.96 -20.73
CA THR A 282 6.40 20.61 -20.26
C THR A 282 7.59 19.65 -20.46
N LYS A 283 8.78 20.03 -19.98
CA LYS A 283 9.97 19.18 -20.05
C LYS A 283 10.67 19.14 -18.71
N VAL A 284 11.35 18.02 -18.46
CA VAL A 284 12.29 17.92 -17.35
C VAL A 284 13.46 18.85 -17.61
N THR A 285 13.80 19.71 -16.66
CA THR A 285 14.99 20.58 -16.72
C THR A 285 16.17 19.91 -16.04
N LYS A 286 15.97 19.30 -14.86
CA LYS A 286 17.00 18.62 -14.08
C LYS A 286 16.41 17.77 -12.95
N ALA A 287 17.05 16.66 -12.62
CA ALA A 287 16.78 15.90 -11.40
C ALA A 287 17.83 16.20 -10.33
N TYR A 288 17.40 16.26 -9.07
CA TYR A 288 18.24 16.56 -7.91
C TYR A 288 17.96 15.52 -6.82
N LEU A 289 18.96 14.69 -6.54
CA LEU A 289 18.97 13.84 -5.35
C LEU A 289 19.22 14.72 -4.13
N ASN A 290 18.46 14.49 -3.06
CA ASN A 290 18.50 15.21 -1.80
C ASN A 290 18.48 16.74 -2.01
N PRO A 291 17.37 17.28 -2.56
CA PRO A 291 17.24 18.69 -2.88
C PRO A 291 17.09 19.57 -1.63
N VAL A 292 17.65 20.77 -1.69
CA VAL A 292 17.30 21.85 -0.76
C VAL A 292 15.93 22.40 -1.15
N TYR A 293 15.01 22.54 -0.20
CA TYR A 293 13.68 23.09 -0.44
C TYR A 293 13.59 24.56 0.00
N VAL A 294 13.41 25.47 -0.97
CA VAL A 294 13.21 26.89 -0.71
C VAL A 294 11.71 27.18 -0.63
N TYR A 295 11.20 27.26 0.60
CA TYR A 295 9.81 27.61 0.87
C TYR A 295 9.61 29.13 0.76
N ASP A 296 8.64 29.56 -0.04
CA ASP A 296 8.19 30.96 -0.13
C ASP A 296 6.66 31.03 0.05
N PRO A 297 6.16 31.50 1.22
CA PRO A 297 4.73 31.55 1.48
C PRO A 297 3.95 32.46 0.53
N LYS A 298 4.64 33.38 -0.17
CA LYS A 298 4.02 34.26 -1.17
C LYS A 298 3.85 33.60 -2.53
N LYS A 299 4.54 32.48 -2.78
CA LYS A 299 4.53 31.78 -4.08
C LYS A 299 3.95 30.37 -4.00
N ASN A 300 4.17 29.68 -2.88
CA ASN A 300 3.69 28.32 -2.67
C ASN A 300 2.32 28.34 -1.99
N PHE A 301 2.32 28.29 -0.66
CA PHE A 301 1.15 28.35 0.22
C PHE A 301 1.64 28.75 1.61
N GLN A 302 0.75 29.22 2.48
CA GLN A 302 1.12 29.51 3.87
C GLN A 302 1.02 28.23 4.73
N GLN A 303 2.17 27.61 4.99
CA GLN A 303 2.31 26.51 5.95
C GLN A 303 2.26 27.05 7.39
N GLY A 304 1.20 26.71 8.12
CA GLY A 304 1.01 27.15 9.51
C GLY A 304 1.09 28.67 9.66
N LYS A 305 1.96 29.14 10.57
CA LYS A 305 2.19 30.58 10.82
C LYS A 305 3.43 31.13 10.09
N ASN A 306 3.99 30.37 9.15
CA ASN A 306 5.25 30.73 8.49
C ASN A 306 5.01 31.73 7.35
N THR A 307 5.31 33.00 7.62
CA THR A 307 5.11 34.14 6.69
C THR A 307 6.40 34.63 6.00
N LYS A 308 7.54 33.98 6.28
CA LYS A 308 8.85 34.32 5.71
C LYS A 308 9.39 33.18 4.85
N LYS A 309 10.29 33.52 3.94
CA LYS A 309 11.06 32.54 3.18
C LYS A 309 11.90 31.69 4.14
N LEU A 310 11.93 30.39 3.88
CA LEU A 310 12.72 29.43 4.64
C LEU A 310 13.53 28.58 3.67
N ASN A 311 14.73 28.21 4.09
CA ASN A 311 15.60 27.30 3.36
C ASN A 311 15.66 26.00 4.19
N LEU A 312 14.91 25.00 3.76
CA LEU A 312 14.83 23.70 4.41
C LEU A 312 15.95 22.84 3.85
N LYS A 313 16.76 22.27 4.75
CA LYS A 313 17.84 21.36 4.38
C LYS A 313 17.27 20.08 3.76
N PRO A 314 18.06 19.34 2.98
CA PRO A 314 17.56 18.14 2.36
C PRO A 314 17.29 17.04 3.38
N GLY A 315 16.59 16.01 2.94
CA GLY A 315 16.32 14.80 3.71
C GLY A 315 15.05 14.10 3.24
N PRO A 316 14.94 12.78 3.43
CA PRO A 316 13.81 11.98 2.96
C PRO A 316 12.48 12.39 3.63
N ASN A 317 12.54 12.89 4.87
CA ASN A 317 11.39 13.45 5.57
C ASN A 317 11.16 14.95 5.29
N GLY A 318 11.88 15.51 4.32
CA GLY A 318 11.66 16.87 3.83
C GLY A 318 10.37 16.98 3.00
N PRO A 319 9.84 18.21 2.78
CA PRO A 319 8.59 18.40 2.04
C PRO A 319 8.56 17.87 0.60
N VAL A 320 9.74 17.68 0.00
CA VAL A 320 9.91 17.18 -1.37
C VAL A 320 10.60 15.81 -1.42
N GLY A 321 10.77 15.15 -0.27
CA GLY A 321 11.41 13.85 -0.17
C GLY A 321 12.88 13.85 -0.58
N SER A 322 13.37 12.67 -0.98
CA SER A 322 14.76 12.44 -1.38
C SER A 322 15.07 12.83 -2.83
N MET A 323 14.07 13.15 -3.66
CA MET A 323 14.26 13.46 -5.07
C MET A 323 13.36 14.60 -5.54
N TRP A 324 13.92 15.54 -6.30
CA TRP A 324 13.19 16.56 -7.04
C TRP A 324 13.52 16.51 -8.53
N ILE A 325 12.50 16.28 -9.36
CA ILE A 325 12.58 16.36 -10.82
C ILE A 325 11.92 17.66 -11.24
N ASP A 326 12.77 18.62 -11.60
CA ASP A 326 12.40 19.98 -11.95
C ASP A 326 11.82 20.04 -13.37
N LEU A 327 10.81 20.89 -13.56
CA LEU A 327 10.11 21.07 -14.83
C LEU A 327 10.30 22.51 -15.34
N GLU A 328 10.18 22.72 -16.65
CA GLU A 328 10.29 24.06 -17.25
C GLU A 328 9.18 25.01 -16.75
N LYS A 329 8.05 24.47 -16.30
CA LYS A 329 7.02 25.26 -15.62
C LYS A 329 7.50 25.67 -14.22
N PRO A 330 7.64 26.98 -13.93
CA PRO A 330 8.15 27.44 -12.64
C PRO A 330 7.33 26.89 -11.47
N THR A 331 8.01 26.55 -10.36
CA THR A 331 7.43 26.10 -9.08
C THR A 331 6.77 24.72 -9.07
N TYR A 332 6.79 23.98 -10.17
CA TYR A 332 6.26 22.61 -10.26
C TYR A 332 7.37 21.57 -10.47
N GLY A 333 7.19 20.39 -9.88
CA GLY A 333 8.10 19.27 -10.02
C GLY A 333 7.40 17.94 -9.75
N ILE A 334 8.05 16.87 -10.18
CA ILE A 334 7.74 15.50 -9.75
C ILE A 334 8.75 15.17 -8.64
N HIS A 335 8.30 14.74 -7.48
CA HIS A 335 9.18 14.61 -6.33
C HIS A 335 8.77 13.50 -5.36
N GLY A 336 9.66 13.13 -4.45
CA GLY A 336 9.39 12.17 -3.38
C GLY A 336 8.45 12.72 -2.30
N ALA A 337 8.29 12.04 -1.18
CA ALA A 337 7.41 12.50 -0.12
C ALA A 337 7.90 12.08 1.27
N PRO A 338 7.62 12.88 2.31
CA PRO A 338 7.97 12.53 3.68
C PRO A 338 7.11 11.40 4.27
N GLU A 339 6.03 10.99 3.59
CA GLU A 339 5.17 9.88 4.02
C GLU A 339 4.80 9.00 2.80
N PRO A 340 5.72 8.18 2.27
CA PRO A 340 5.49 7.40 1.05
C PRO A 340 4.27 6.45 1.12
N SER A 341 3.92 5.95 2.30
CA SER A 341 2.76 5.07 2.49
C SER A 341 1.40 5.75 2.23
N LYS A 342 1.37 7.09 2.14
CA LYS A 342 0.19 7.91 1.83
C LYS A 342 0.03 8.29 0.35
N ILE A 343 0.97 7.90 -0.50
CA ILE A 343 0.92 8.20 -1.95
C ILE A 343 -0.28 7.52 -2.59
N GLY A 344 -1.06 8.28 -3.37
CA GLY A 344 -2.30 7.83 -3.99
C GLY A 344 -3.49 7.67 -3.02
N LYS A 345 -3.33 8.04 -1.75
CA LYS A 345 -4.35 7.97 -0.67
C LYS A 345 -4.76 9.34 -0.13
N THR A 346 -4.09 10.40 -0.56
CA THR A 346 -4.28 11.80 -0.12
C THR A 346 -4.13 12.74 -1.30
N GLU A 347 -4.48 14.02 -1.12
CA GLU A 347 -4.34 15.10 -2.11
C GLU A 347 -3.10 15.98 -1.83
N SER A 348 -2.46 16.55 -2.87
CA SER A 348 -1.33 17.50 -2.70
C SER A 348 -1.75 18.96 -2.95
N HIS A 349 -0.82 19.88 -2.62
CA HIS A 349 -0.95 21.32 -2.90
C HIS A 349 -0.39 21.70 -4.31
N GLY A 350 -0.58 20.84 -5.31
CA GLY A 350 -0.26 21.14 -6.72
C GLY A 350 0.90 20.38 -7.37
N CYS A 351 1.85 19.81 -6.59
CA CYS A 351 2.96 19.02 -7.13
C CYS A 351 2.63 17.54 -7.28
N VAL A 352 3.37 16.82 -8.13
CA VAL A 352 3.23 15.38 -8.32
C VAL A 352 4.14 14.66 -7.32
N ARG A 353 3.54 13.99 -6.34
CA ARG A 353 4.27 13.26 -5.30
C ARG A 353 4.30 11.79 -5.63
N LEU A 354 5.47 11.19 -5.54
CA LEU A 354 5.71 9.76 -5.60
C LEU A 354 6.27 9.29 -4.26
N THR A 355 6.39 7.98 -4.09
CA THR A 355 7.25 7.43 -3.05
C THR A 355 8.70 7.89 -3.31
N ASN A 356 9.54 7.93 -2.27
CA ASN A 356 10.93 8.37 -2.43
C ASN A 356 11.69 7.49 -3.42
N TRP A 357 11.51 6.16 -3.34
CA TRP A 357 12.16 5.22 -4.26
C TRP A 357 11.65 5.34 -5.70
N ASP A 358 10.35 5.50 -5.93
CA ASP A 358 9.82 5.67 -7.31
C ASP A 358 10.29 6.99 -7.91
N ALA A 359 10.35 8.07 -7.11
CA ALA A 359 10.88 9.35 -7.55
C ALA A 359 12.37 9.24 -7.92
N GLU A 360 13.18 8.58 -7.09
CA GLU A 360 14.60 8.35 -7.35
C GLU A 360 14.81 7.51 -8.61
N THR A 361 14.05 6.44 -8.78
CA THR A 361 14.07 5.59 -9.98
C THR A 361 13.73 6.40 -11.22
N LEU A 362 12.63 7.16 -11.20
CA LEU A 362 12.29 8.05 -12.31
C LEU A 362 13.40 9.08 -12.58
N GLY A 363 13.98 9.66 -11.53
CA GLY A 363 15.06 10.63 -11.61
C GLY A 363 16.33 10.11 -12.31
N LYS A 364 16.59 8.79 -12.23
CA LYS A 364 17.69 8.12 -12.94
C LYS A 364 17.39 7.89 -14.43
N LEU A 365 16.13 7.88 -14.83
CA LEU A 365 15.70 7.57 -16.20
C LEU A 365 15.51 8.82 -17.07
N VAL A 366 15.21 9.97 -16.47
CA VAL A 366 14.94 11.21 -17.20
C VAL A 366 16.20 11.86 -17.77
N GLU A 367 16.05 12.53 -18.91
CA GLU A 367 17.08 13.33 -19.54
C GLU A 367 16.68 14.82 -19.58
N PRO A 368 17.50 15.71 -18.99
CA PRO A 368 17.34 17.16 -19.08
C PRO A 368 17.05 17.66 -20.50
N LYS A 369 15.98 18.45 -20.64
CA LYS A 369 15.50 19.10 -21.87
C LYS A 369 15.06 18.14 -22.98
N LYS A 370 15.10 16.83 -22.74
CA LYS A 370 14.66 15.79 -23.70
C LYS A 370 13.39 15.11 -23.25
N THR A 371 13.30 14.71 -21.97
CA THR A 371 12.10 14.05 -21.45
C THR A 371 10.94 15.04 -21.39
N VAL A 372 9.90 14.77 -22.16
CA VAL A 372 8.63 15.51 -22.17
C VAL A 372 7.76 15.00 -21.03
N VAL A 373 7.06 15.91 -20.35
CA VAL A 373 6.07 15.58 -19.32
C VAL A 373 4.71 16.09 -19.78
N GLU A 374 3.73 15.21 -19.79
CA GLU A 374 2.35 15.47 -20.22
C GLU A 374 1.43 15.34 -19.01
N PHE A 375 0.63 16.36 -18.74
CA PHE A 375 -0.40 16.31 -17.71
C PHE A 375 -1.75 16.08 -18.36
N GLN A 376 -2.43 14.99 -17.99
CA GLN A 376 -3.76 14.60 -18.50
C GLN A 376 -4.78 14.50 -17.38
#